data_AF-A0A6J6G3E8-F1
#
_entry.id   AF-A0A6J6G3E8-F1
#
_cell.length_a   1.000
_cell.length_b   1.000
_cell.length_c   1.000
_cell.angle_alpha   90.00
_cell.angle_beta   90.00
_cell.angle_gamma   90.00
#
_symmetry.space_group_name_H-M   'P 1'
#
loop_
_entity.id
_entity.type
_entity.pdbx_description
1 polymer ?
#
loop_
_entity_poly.entity_id
_entity_poly.type
_entity_poly.pdbx_seq_one_letter_code
_entity_poly.pdbx_strand_id
1 'polypeptide(L)'
;MFIITGVALARIVLEELAAQVFPQRLDSINPTEVSGPGAIQPWLSLVFKYAVLVLMIGDMVGWGWWLWTGALILFIPGIMGMTLTDLPKSKILTQLIPGGLAALLLATLLSTWAGDVVGMVFADSDMLGPLSFLLVPLPVIIVAIIGMFADGGEKWYVQRNLTWVWVIGGIGVFGATVWATDFVSQVFG
;
A
#
# COMPACT_ATOMS: atom_id res chain seq x y z
N MET A 1 -30.51 -12.92 13.23
CA MET A 1 -29.53 -11.91 12.79
C MET A 1 -29.43 -10.75 13.79
N PHE A 2 -30.52 -10.05 14.12
CA PHE A 2 -30.52 -8.89 15.04
C PHE A 2 -30.04 -9.15 16.48
N ILE A 3 -30.29 -10.35 17.04
CA ILE A 3 -29.86 -10.69 18.41
C ILE A 3 -28.33 -10.75 18.52
N ILE A 4 -27.66 -11.29 17.50
CA ILE A 4 -26.19 -11.42 17.46
C ILE A 4 -25.56 -10.02 17.38
N THR A 5 -26.11 -9.15 16.53
CA THR A 5 -25.67 -7.75 16.42
C THR A 5 -25.87 -6.98 17.73
N GLY A 6 -27.00 -7.17 18.41
CA GLY A 6 -27.26 -6.53 19.70
C GLY A 6 -26.27 -6.94 20.78
N VAL A 7 -25.93 -8.23 20.86
CA VAL A 7 -24.92 -8.73 21.81
C VAL A 7 -23.52 -8.21 21.48
N ALA A 8 -23.16 -8.14 20.20
CA ALA A 8 -21.88 -7.59 19.76
C ALA A 8 -21.74 -6.09 20.11
N LEU A 9 -22.80 -5.30 19.89
CA LEU A 9 -22.83 -3.88 20.26
C LEU A 9 -22.73 -3.67 21.78
N ALA A 10 -23.47 -4.47 22.55
CA ALA A 10 -23.41 -4.40 24.01
C ALA A 10 -22.00 -4.71 24.53
N ARG A 11 -21.31 -5.70 23.94
CA ARG A 11 -19.92 -6.02 24.29
C ARG A 11 -18.99 -4.84 24.02
N ILE A 12 -19.07 -4.22 22.85
CA ILE A 12 -18.22 -3.07 22.48
C ILE A 12 -18.42 -1.91 23.46
N VAL A 13 -19.67 -1.60 23.80
CA VAL A 13 -19.99 -0.51 24.75
C VAL A 13 -19.44 -0.83 26.14
N LEU A 14 -19.56 -2.09 26.60
CA LEU A 14 -19.02 -2.51 27.90
C LEU A 14 -17.49 -2.47 27.93
N GLU A 15 -16.82 -2.85 26.83
CA GLU A 15 -15.36 -2.80 26.70
C GLU A 15 -14.85 -1.35 26.74
N GLU A 16 -15.51 -0.43 26.02
CA GLU A 16 -15.17 0.99 26.00
C GLU A 16 -15.36 1.65 27.39
N LEU A 17 -16.48 1.35 28.07
CA LEU A 17 -16.73 1.84 29.43
C LEU A 17 -15.71 1.29 30.44
N ALA A 18 -15.33 0.01 30.32
CA ALA A 18 -14.31 -0.58 31.16
C ALA A 18 -12.93 0.06 30.94
N ALA A 19 -12.58 0.36 29.68
CA ALA A 19 -11.35 1.05 29.32
C ALA A 19 -11.28 2.48 29.86
N GLN A 20 -12.39 3.21 29.83
CA GLN A 20 -12.49 4.56 30.37
C GLN A 20 -12.41 4.61 31.89
N VAL A 21 -13.02 3.64 32.59
CA VAL A 21 -13.14 3.65 34.06
C VAL A 21 -11.93 3.02 34.78
N PHE A 22 -11.26 2.03 34.16
CA PHE A 22 -10.12 1.33 34.77
C PHE A 22 -8.84 1.32 33.91
N PRO A 23 -8.34 2.49 33.44
CA PRO A 23 -7.18 2.55 32.55
C PRO A 23 -5.91 1.96 33.19
N GLN A 24 -5.69 2.21 34.49
CA GLN A 24 -4.49 1.75 35.22
C GLN A 24 -4.42 0.23 35.40
N ARG A 25 -5.56 -0.48 35.44
CA ARG A 25 -5.58 -1.96 35.51
C ARG A 25 -5.34 -2.58 34.14
N LEU A 26 -5.81 -1.94 33.07
CA LEU A 26 -5.54 -2.34 31.70
C LEU A 26 -4.06 -2.16 31.33
N ASP A 27 -3.41 -1.06 31.73
CA ASP A 27 -1.97 -0.85 31.51
C ASP A 27 -1.09 -1.88 32.24
N SER A 28 -1.55 -2.39 33.39
CA SER A 28 -0.82 -3.44 34.13
C SER A 28 -0.93 -4.84 33.52
N ILE A 29 -2.01 -5.10 32.75
CA ILE A 29 -2.29 -6.39 32.10
C ILE A 29 -1.84 -6.37 30.63
N ASN A 30 -1.92 -5.22 29.96
CA ASN A 30 -1.41 -4.94 28.63
C ASN A 30 -0.36 -3.83 28.75
N PRO A 31 0.92 -4.18 28.96
CA PRO A 31 2.00 -3.21 28.90
C PRO A 31 1.90 -2.40 27.61
N THR A 32 1.87 -1.08 27.72
CA THR A 32 1.69 -0.15 26.59
C THR A 32 2.80 -0.25 25.55
N GLU A 33 3.92 -0.87 25.90
CA GLU A 33 4.99 -1.23 24.99
C GLU A 33 5.14 -2.75 24.95
N VAL A 34 4.47 -3.37 23.97
CA VAL A 34 4.80 -4.74 23.54
C VAL A 34 6.21 -4.69 22.98
N SER A 35 7.11 -5.55 23.47
CA SER A 35 8.46 -5.67 22.90
C SER A 35 8.37 -5.78 21.38
N GLY A 36 9.03 -4.86 20.67
CA GLY A 36 9.00 -4.82 19.22
C GLY A 36 9.40 -6.18 18.61
N PRO A 37 8.93 -6.49 17.39
CA PRO A 37 9.30 -7.72 16.70
C PRO A 37 10.80 -7.94 16.77
N GLY A 38 11.24 -9.17 17.08
CA GLY A 38 12.66 -9.50 17.05
C GLY A 38 13.23 -9.20 15.65
N ALA A 39 14.50 -8.79 15.56
CA ALA A 39 15.11 -8.32 14.30
C ALA A 39 14.98 -9.29 13.11
N ILE A 40 14.82 -10.59 13.36
CA ILE A 40 14.69 -11.64 12.35
C ILE A 40 13.24 -11.80 11.84
N GLN A 41 12.23 -11.47 12.67
CA GLN A 41 10.82 -11.69 12.34
C GLN A 41 10.38 -10.94 11.07
N PRO A 42 10.75 -9.67 10.84
CA PRO A 42 10.44 -8.97 9.58
C PRO A 42 11.02 -9.66 8.35
N TRP A 43 12.25 -10.17 8.43
CA TRP A 43 12.90 -10.90 7.34
C TRP A 43 12.20 -12.21 7.03
N LEU A 44 11.87 -13.00 8.06
CA LEU A 44 11.14 -14.25 7.87
C LEU A 44 9.73 -13.99 7.29
N SER A 45 9.06 -12.93 7.75
CA SER A 45 7.78 -12.50 7.20
C SER A 45 7.89 -12.15 5.71
N LEU A 46 8.96 -11.44 5.32
CA LEU A 46 9.20 -11.07 3.93
C LEU A 46 9.42 -12.29 3.03
N VAL A 47 10.22 -13.25 3.48
CA VAL A 47 10.44 -14.53 2.76
C VAL A 47 9.13 -15.29 2.59
N PHE A 48 8.31 -15.37 3.64
CA PHE A 48 7.02 -16.04 3.57
C PHE A 48 6.05 -15.34 2.60
N LYS A 49 5.97 -14.00 2.63
CA LYS A 49 5.18 -13.21 1.68
C LYS A 49 5.63 -13.43 0.24
N TYR A 50 6.94 -13.46 0.01
CA TYR A 50 7.52 -13.76 -1.29
C TYR A 50 7.12 -15.15 -1.79
N ALA A 51 7.30 -16.18 -0.94
CA ALA A 51 6.94 -17.55 -1.28
C ALA A 51 5.44 -17.69 -1.58
N VAL A 52 4.57 -17.13 -0.73
CA VAL A 52 3.12 -17.14 -0.94
C VAL A 52 2.74 -16.44 -2.23
N LEU A 53 3.32 -15.26 -2.51
CA LEU A 53 3.08 -14.55 -3.76
C LEU A 53 3.43 -15.43 -4.95
N VAL A 54 4.67 -15.94 -5.02
CA VAL A 54 5.15 -16.78 -6.14
C VAL A 54 4.24 -18.00 -6.35
N LEU A 55 3.81 -18.67 -5.29
CA LEU A 55 2.89 -19.81 -5.38
C LEU A 55 1.50 -19.39 -5.89
N MET A 56 0.97 -18.26 -5.43
CA MET A 56 -0.38 -17.80 -5.80
C MET A 56 -0.48 -17.36 -7.26
N ILE A 57 0.54 -16.69 -7.78
CA ILE A 57 0.53 -16.15 -9.14
C ILE A 57 1.28 -17.02 -10.15
N GLY A 58 1.93 -18.09 -9.71
CA GLY A 58 2.77 -18.94 -10.55
C GLY A 58 2.02 -19.56 -11.73
N ASP A 59 0.79 -20.03 -11.51
CA ASP A 59 -0.04 -20.60 -12.58
C ASP A 59 -0.68 -19.52 -13.46
N MET A 60 -0.81 -18.28 -12.97
CA MET A 60 -1.33 -17.15 -13.75
C MET A 60 -0.26 -16.56 -14.69
N VAL A 61 0.99 -16.51 -14.22
CA VAL A 61 2.11 -15.84 -14.91
C VAL A 61 3.03 -16.84 -15.62
N GLY A 62 3.03 -18.11 -15.21
CA GLY A 62 3.90 -19.17 -15.70
C GLY A 62 5.18 -19.34 -14.87
N TRP A 63 5.64 -20.59 -14.77
CA TRP A 63 6.78 -21.00 -13.95
C TRP A 63 8.14 -20.75 -14.63
N GLY A 64 8.44 -19.47 -14.92
CA GLY A 64 9.72 -19.02 -15.48
C GLY A 64 10.52 -18.09 -14.57
N TRP A 65 11.67 -17.61 -15.05
CA TRP A 65 12.54 -16.70 -14.29
C TRP A 65 11.87 -15.33 -14.00
N TRP A 66 10.95 -14.89 -14.87
CA TRP A 66 10.18 -13.66 -14.71
C TRP A 66 9.30 -13.66 -13.47
N LEU A 67 8.77 -14.82 -13.05
CA LEU A 67 7.96 -14.97 -11.84
C LEU A 67 8.79 -14.64 -10.60
N TRP A 68 9.94 -15.29 -10.46
CA TRP A 68 10.83 -15.11 -9.31
C TRP A 68 11.39 -13.69 -9.25
N THR A 69 11.81 -13.14 -10.39
CA THR A 69 12.39 -11.80 -10.49
C THR A 69 11.35 -10.71 -10.30
N GLY A 70 10.19 -10.82 -10.96
CA GLY A 70 9.10 -9.86 -10.83
C GLY A 70 8.55 -9.82 -9.41
N ALA A 71 8.36 -10.99 -8.79
CA ALA A 71 8.00 -11.07 -7.39
C ALA A 71 9.04 -10.40 -6.49
N LEU A 72 10.35 -10.61 -6.73
CA LEU A 72 11.41 -10.05 -5.90
C LEU A 72 11.45 -8.52 -6.00
N ILE A 73 11.28 -8.01 -7.22
CA ILE A 73 11.28 -6.58 -7.52
C ILE A 73 10.19 -5.84 -6.75
N LEU A 74 8.99 -6.43 -6.61
CA LEU A 74 7.89 -5.86 -5.81
C LEU A 74 8.25 -5.66 -4.33
N PHE A 75 9.19 -6.44 -3.79
CA PHE A 75 9.63 -6.32 -2.39
C PHE A 75 10.82 -5.36 -2.19
N ILE A 76 11.47 -4.88 -3.26
CA ILE A 76 12.66 -4.02 -3.17
C ILE A 76 12.41 -2.79 -2.28
N PRO A 77 11.32 -2.02 -2.42
CA PRO A 77 11.09 -0.86 -1.55
C PRO A 77 11.01 -1.24 -0.07
N GLY A 78 10.39 -2.39 0.24
CA GLY A 78 10.30 -2.91 1.60
C GLY A 78 11.67 -3.33 2.17
N ILE A 79 12.47 -4.04 1.37
CA ILE A 79 13.84 -4.42 1.74
C ILE A 79 14.68 -3.18 2.00
N MET A 80 14.62 -2.19 1.10
CA MET A 80 15.32 -0.92 1.26
C MET A 80 14.85 -0.20 2.52
N GLY A 81 13.55 -0.15 2.82
CA GLY A 81 13.03 0.48 4.02
C GLY A 81 13.51 -0.17 5.32
N MET A 82 13.80 -1.47 5.31
CA MET A 82 14.32 -2.21 6.46
C MET A 82 15.84 -2.03 6.64
N THR A 83 16.58 -1.74 5.57
CA THR A 83 18.06 -1.72 5.56
C THR A 83 18.65 -0.32 5.49
N LEU A 84 17.94 0.62 4.86
CA LEU A 84 18.36 2.00 4.60
C LEU A 84 17.51 2.95 5.46
N THR A 85 17.85 3.05 6.74
CA THR A 85 17.13 3.90 7.71
C THR A 85 17.38 5.40 7.50
N ASP A 86 18.57 5.78 7.02
CA ASP A 86 19.04 7.17 6.99
C ASP A 86 19.27 7.69 5.57
N LEU A 87 18.23 7.64 4.75
CA LEU A 87 18.25 8.23 3.41
C LEU A 87 18.22 9.77 3.46
N PRO A 88 18.91 10.48 2.55
CA PRO A 88 18.84 11.94 2.49
C PRO A 88 17.40 12.39 2.23
N LYS A 89 16.91 13.33 3.03
CA LYS A 89 15.50 13.74 3.02
C LYS A 89 15.29 15.03 2.23
N SER A 90 14.22 15.07 1.44
CA SER A 90 13.87 16.20 0.57
C SER A 90 12.44 16.68 0.81
N LYS A 91 12.30 17.95 1.17
CA LYS A 91 11.01 18.65 1.31
C LYS A 91 10.21 18.67 0.00
N ILE A 92 10.89 18.78 -1.14
CA ILE A 92 10.23 18.87 -2.45
C ILE A 92 9.50 17.56 -2.75
N LEU A 93 10.13 16.42 -2.45
CA LEU A 93 9.53 15.10 -2.67
C LEU A 93 8.30 14.87 -1.81
N THR A 94 8.31 15.35 -0.56
CA THR A 94 7.13 15.30 0.32
C THR A 94 5.92 16.06 -0.26
N GLN A 95 6.18 17.17 -0.95
CA GLN A 95 5.11 17.92 -1.61
C GLN A 95 4.60 17.18 -2.84
N LEU A 96 5.51 16.63 -3.65
CA LEU A 96 5.20 16.01 -4.93
C LEU A 96 4.58 14.61 -4.80
N ILE A 97 5.16 13.75 -3.97
CA ILE A 97 4.74 12.35 -3.84
C ILE A 97 3.37 12.30 -3.15
N PRO A 98 2.34 11.74 -3.81
CA PRO A 98 1.03 11.62 -3.20
C PRO A 98 1.04 10.59 -2.07
N GLY A 99 0.17 10.78 -1.08
CA GLY A 99 -0.07 9.82 0.00
C GLY A 99 -1.51 9.31 -0.03
N GLY A 100 -1.78 8.23 0.70
CA GLY A 100 -3.12 7.66 0.85
C GLY A 100 -3.77 7.31 -0.50
N LEU A 101 -5.02 7.71 -0.69
CA LEU A 101 -5.80 7.39 -1.90
C LEU A 101 -5.19 7.96 -3.18
N ALA A 102 -4.54 9.13 -3.12
CA ALA A 102 -3.88 9.72 -4.27
C ALA A 102 -2.67 8.89 -4.74
N ALA A 103 -2.00 8.18 -3.82
CA ALA A 103 -0.92 7.26 -4.18
C ALA A 103 -1.45 6.04 -4.93
N LEU A 104 -2.61 5.51 -4.51
CA LEU A 104 -3.30 4.42 -5.20
C LEU A 104 -3.75 4.83 -6.60
N LEU A 105 -4.30 6.04 -6.75
CA LEU A 105 -4.63 6.60 -8.06
C LEU A 105 -3.40 6.67 -8.97
N LEU A 106 -2.30 7.26 -8.48
CA LEU A 106 -1.07 7.37 -9.25
C LEU A 106 -0.52 5.99 -9.65
N ALA A 107 -0.50 5.04 -8.71
CA ALA A 107 -0.06 3.67 -8.97
C ALA A 107 -0.92 2.98 -10.04
N THR A 108 -2.24 3.20 -10.01
CA THR A 108 -3.17 2.66 -11.01
C THR A 108 -2.87 3.25 -12.39
N LEU A 109 -2.80 4.58 -12.49
CA LEU A 109 -2.52 5.27 -13.75
C LEU A 109 -1.17 4.87 -14.35
N LEU A 110 -0.12 4.77 -13.52
CA LEU A 110 1.19 4.31 -13.94
C LEU A 110 1.18 2.86 -14.40
N SER A 111 0.41 1.99 -13.73
CA SER A 111 0.28 0.58 -14.11
C SER A 111 -0.48 0.44 -15.43
N THR A 112 -1.56 1.18 -15.63
CA THR A 112 -2.29 1.21 -16.92
C THR A 112 -1.37 1.68 -18.04
N TRP A 113 -0.71 2.82 -17.85
CA TRP A 113 0.23 3.35 -18.83
C TRP A 113 1.38 2.38 -19.14
N ALA A 114 1.97 1.78 -18.13
CA ALA A 114 3.03 0.79 -18.32
C ALA A 114 2.52 -0.46 -19.04
N GLY A 115 1.30 -0.90 -18.73
CA GLY A 115 0.59 -1.98 -19.43
C GLY A 115 0.43 -1.69 -20.91
N ASP A 116 -0.01 -0.49 -21.26
CA ASP A 116 -0.16 -0.07 -22.66
C ASP A 116 1.19 -0.03 -23.37
N VAL A 117 2.24 0.49 -22.74
CA VAL A 117 3.59 0.52 -23.30
C VAL A 117 4.13 -0.89 -23.54
N VAL A 118 4.02 -1.79 -22.55
CA VAL A 118 4.44 -3.19 -22.70
C VAL A 118 3.62 -3.89 -23.78
N GLY A 119 2.31 -3.65 -23.81
CA GLY A 119 1.40 -4.15 -24.84
C GLY A 119 1.80 -3.71 -26.25
N MET A 120 2.20 -2.45 -26.44
CA MET A 120 2.68 -1.96 -27.73
C MET A 120 4.03 -2.59 -28.14
N VAL A 121 4.94 -2.79 -27.19
CA VAL A 121 6.29 -3.31 -27.49
C VAL A 121 6.29 -4.82 -27.72
N PHE A 122 5.42 -5.57 -27.03
CA PHE A 122 5.41 -7.03 -27.03
C PHE A 122 4.10 -7.63 -27.58
N ALA A 123 3.32 -6.87 -28.37
CA ALA A 123 1.98 -7.25 -28.85
C ALA A 123 1.89 -8.67 -29.43
N ASP A 124 2.89 -9.07 -30.22
CA ASP A 124 2.92 -10.35 -30.94
C ASP A 124 3.82 -11.41 -30.27
N SER A 125 4.24 -11.17 -29.02
CA SER A 125 5.14 -12.07 -28.31
C SER A 125 4.37 -12.98 -27.35
N ASP A 126 4.67 -14.28 -27.38
CA ASP A 126 4.23 -15.24 -26.36
C ASP A 126 4.68 -14.86 -24.94
N MET A 127 5.66 -13.96 -24.82
CA MET A 127 6.20 -13.46 -23.56
C MET A 127 5.44 -12.24 -23.02
N LEU A 128 4.40 -11.76 -23.69
CA LEU A 128 3.65 -10.58 -23.28
C LEU A 128 3.11 -10.71 -21.85
N GLY A 129 2.45 -11.81 -21.51
CA GLY A 129 1.93 -12.07 -20.16
C GLY A 129 3.05 -12.09 -19.11
N PRO A 130 4.04 -12.99 -19.23
CA PRO A 130 5.23 -13.04 -18.37
C PRO A 130 5.94 -11.70 -18.15
N LEU A 131 6.19 -10.95 -19.22
CA LEU A 131 6.91 -9.68 -19.15
C LEU A 131 6.04 -8.55 -18.64
N SER A 132 4.71 -8.59 -18.85
CA SER A 132 3.80 -7.62 -18.25
C SER A 132 3.84 -7.69 -16.72
N PHE A 133 3.85 -8.91 -16.16
CA PHE A 133 4.01 -9.08 -14.71
C PHE A 133 5.31 -8.44 -14.17
N LEU A 134 6.40 -8.58 -14.92
CA LEU A 134 7.71 -8.06 -14.52
C LEU A 134 7.84 -6.53 -14.72
N LEU A 135 7.36 -6.02 -15.85
CA LEU A 135 7.68 -4.66 -16.32
C LEU A 135 6.64 -3.63 -15.88
N VAL A 136 5.35 -4.00 -15.84
CA VAL A 136 4.25 -3.07 -15.50
C VAL A 136 4.42 -2.45 -14.11
N PRO A 137 4.85 -3.18 -13.06
CA PRO A 137 5.02 -2.58 -11.73
C PRO A 137 6.24 -1.65 -11.62
N LEU A 138 7.20 -1.70 -12.54
CA LEU A 138 8.47 -0.98 -12.41
C LEU A 138 8.31 0.53 -12.20
N PRO A 139 7.47 1.26 -12.96
CA PRO A 139 7.29 2.69 -12.75
C PRO A 139 6.74 3.02 -11.37
N VAL A 140 5.83 2.18 -10.85
CA VAL A 140 5.28 2.34 -9.49
C VAL A 140 6.37 2.13 -8.45
N ILE A 141 7.21 1.11 -8.63
CA ILE A 141 8.33 0.80 -7.72
C ILE A 141 9.37 1.91 -7.73
N ILE A 142 9.68 2.48 -8.90
CA ILE A 142 10.58 3.63 -9.01
C ILE A 142 10.03 4.80 -8.20
N VAL A 143 8.74 5.11 -8.33
CA VAL A 143 8.08 6.16 -7.54
C VAL A 143 8.10 5.83 -6.05
N ALA A 144 7.90 4.56 -5.66
CA ALA A 144 7.98 4.14 -4.27
C ALA A 144 9.39 4.35 -3.68
N ILE A 145 10.44 4.00 -4.42
CA ILE A 145 11.84 4.21 -4.03
C ILE A 145 12.13 5.71 -3.91
N ILE A 146 11.71 6.52 -4.88
CA ILE A 146 11.83 7.99 -4.80
C ILE A 146 11.09 8.53 -3.57
N GLY A 147 9.92 7.97 -3.26
CA GLY A 147 9.13 8.32 -2.08
C GLY A 147 9.86 8.11 -0.75
N MET A 148 10.84 7.20 -0.68
CA MET A 148 11.62 6.97 0.54
C MET A 148 12.51 8.18 0.93
N PHE A 149 12.81 9.05 -0.03
CA PHE A 149 13.55 10.30 0.18
C PHE A 149 12.64 11.45 0.64
N ALA A 150 11.32 11.24 0.72
CA ALA A 150 10.42 12.22 1.33
C ALA A 150 10.73 12.35 2.84
N ASP A 151 10.70 13.59 3.33
CA ASP A 151 10.96 13.91 4.75
C ASP A 151 9.76 13.62 5.68
N GLY A 152 8.61 13.27 5.12
CA GLY A 152 7.39 12.95 5.88
C GLY A 152 6.72 14.17 6.53
N GLY A 153 7.15 15.39 6.19
CA GLY A 153 6.53 16.62 6.68
C GLY A 153 5.12 16.84 6.14
N GLU A 154 4.44 17.83 6.71
CA GLU A 154 3.11 18.19 6.22
C GLU A 154 3.13 18.76 4.80
N LYS A 155 2.06 18.50 4.05
CA LYS A 155 1.87 19.12 2.73
C LYS A 155 1.64 20.64 2.88
N TRP A 156 2.05 21.42 1.89
CA TRP A 156 2.01 22.89 1.89
C TRP A 156 0.59 23.43 2.12
N TYR A 157 -0.43 22.75 1.60
CA TYR A 157 -1.83 23.14 1.75
C TYR A 157 -2.35 22.89 3.17
N VAL A 158 -1.78 21.91 3.89
CA VAL A 158 -2.09 21.68 5.32
C VAL A 158 -1.37 22.71 6.17
N GLN A 159 -0.08 22.96 5.92
CA GLN A 159 0.71 23.97 6.64
C GLN A 159 0.12 25.37 6.54
N ARG A 160 -0.48 25.72 5.40
CA ARG A 160 -1.14 27.03 5.17
C ARG A 160 -2.62 27.06 5.60
N ASN A 161 -3.11 26.00 6.25
CA ASN A 161 -4.50 25.84 6.69
C ASN A 161 -5.54 26.07 5.57
N LEU A 162 -5.21 25.63 4.35
CA LEU A 162 -6.07 25.77 3.17
C LEU A 162 -7.06 24.60 3.09
N THR A 163 -8.02 24.60 4.00
CA THR A 163 -9.04 23.55 4.15
C THR A 163 -9.80 23.26 2.85
N TRP A 164 -10.13 24.28 2.06
CA TRP A 164 -10.81 24.11 0.77
C TRP A 164 -10.01 23.29 -0.25
N VAL A 165 -8.69 23.48 -0.32
CA VAL A 165 -7.82 22.70 -1.22
C VAL A 165 -7.79 21.23 -0.80
N TRP A 166 -7.76 20.98 0.51
CA TRP A 166 -7.80 19.63 1.06
C TRP A 166 -9.13 18.92 0.79
N VAL A 167 -10.27 19.59 1.00
CA VAL A 167 -11.61 18.99 0.75
C VAL A 167 -11.85 18.75 -0.74
N ILE A 168 -11.71 19.79 -1.56
CA ILE A 168 -11.99 19.70 -3.00
C ILE A 168 -11.00 18.76 -3.66
N GLY A 169 -9.71 18.85 -3.29
CA GLY A 169 -8.69 17.93 -3.76
C GLY A 169 -8.97 16.49 -3.36
N GLY A 170 -9.39 16.25 -2.11
CA GLY A 170 -9.76 14.91 -1.62
C GLY A 170 -10.95 14.31 -2.38
N ILE A 171 -12.03 15.08 -2.59
CA ILE A 171 -13.19 14.65 -3.38
C ILE A 171 -12.79 14.37 -4.83
N GLY A 172 -11.98 15.24 -5.42
CA GLY A 172 -11.48 15.08 -6.79
C GLY A 172 -10.64 13.81 -6.96
N VAL A 173 -9.69 13.58 -6.05
CA VAL A 173 -8.89 12.36 -6.02
C VAL A 173 -9.77 11.13 -5.86
N PHE A 174 -10.75 11.16 -4.94
CA PHE A 174 -11.66 10.04 -4.73
C PHE A 174 -12.44 9.70 -6.00
N GLY A 175 -13.07 10.70 -6.63
CA GLY A 175 -13.80 10.50 -7.88
C GLY A 175 -12.90 9.97 -9.00
N ALA A 176 -11.68 10.51 -9.12
CA ALA A 176 -10.71 10.05 -10.09
C ALA A 176 -10.24 8.61 -9.83
N THR A 177 -10.05 8.20 -8.57
CA THR A 177 -9.73 6.81 -8.21
C THR A 177 -10.86 5.88 -8.60
N VAL A 178 -12.10 6.20 -8.22
CA VAL A 178 -13.28 5.38 -8.55
C VAL A 178 -13.40 5.17 -10.06
N TRP A 179 -13.15 6.22 -10.84
CA TRP A 179 -13.14 6.15 -12.30
C TRP A 179 -11.95 5.32 -12.84
N ALA A 180 -10.73 5.61 -12.40
CA ALA A 180 -9.53 4.97 -12.92
C ALA A 180 -9.46 3.46 -12.63
N THR A 181 -10.04 3.01 -11.51
CA THR A 181 -10.09 1.59 -11.15
C THR A 181 -11.35 0.89 -11.66
N ASP A 182 -12.23 1.59 -12.39
CA ASP A 182 -13.55 1.11 -12.80
C ASP A 182 -14.34 0.45 -11.66
N PHE A 183 -14.27 1.05 -10.47
CA PHE A 183 -14.72 0.42 -9.22
C PHE A 183 -16.22 0.12 -9.22
N VAL A 184 -17.03 1.02 -9.76
CA VAL A 184 -18.50 0.88 -9.79
C VAL A 184 -18.91 -0.33 -10.62
N SER A 185 -18.26 -0.52 -11.77
CA SER A 185 -18.48 -1.66 -12.66
C SER A 185 -18.17 -2.98 -11.96
N GLN A 186 -17.04 -3.06 -11.24
CA GLN A 186 -16.63 -4.28 -10.54
C GLN A 186 -17.51 -4.68 -9.35
N VAL A 187 -18.20 -3.72 -8.72
CA VAL A 187 -19.03 -3.98 -7.52
C VAL A 187 -20.49 -4.26 -7.88
N PHE A 188 -21.00 -3.62 -8.93
CA PHE A 188 -22.43 -3.65 -9.27
C PHE A 188 -22.75 -4.30 -10.62
N GLY A 189 -21.74 -4.68 -11.41
CA GLY A 189 -21.86 -5.47 -12.64
C GLY A 189 -21.67 -6.96 -12.39
#